data_AF-A0AA43LE91-F1
#
_entry.id   AF-A0AA43LE91-F1
#
_cell.length_a   1.000
_cell.length_b   1.000
_cell.length_c   1.000
_cell.angle_alpha   90.00
_cell.angle_beta   90.00
_cell.angle_gamma   90.00
#
_symmetry.space_group_name_H-M   'P 1'
#
loop_
_entity.id
_entity.type
_entity.pdbx_description
1 polymer ?
#
loop_
_entity_poly.entity_id
_entity_poly.type
_entity_poly.pdbx_seq_one_letter_code
_entity_poly.pdbx_strand_id
1 'polypeptide(L)'
;MNKFLKKLILFSLPILFFCIALTVGYFVYDPFKLVYKYDIDSIQANDLNRDYVTTERFIKHNPTQKYNSFVFGSSRSMGYNPASWATHLGEGARPFSFDASSETIVGIYLKLRFLDRNRVPVNNALMLVDADSIFFDVDRQETECIKMKHPITLDNSFGDWFKFQKAHFFTYTKPKYLVYFYGGLLGIKNKYTVKRRVNAISVFPTNCDVCCC
;
A
#
# COMPACT_ATOMS: atom_id res chain seq x y z
N MET A 1 -41.91 8.44 24.45
CA MET A 1 -40.55 8.65 23.93
C MET A 1 -39.52 7.64 24.48
N ASN A 2 -39.41 7.45 25.80
CA ASN A 2 -38.39 6.58 26.42
C ASN A 2 -38.48 5.08 26.03
N LYS A 3 -39.68 4.54 25.79
CA LYS A 3 -39.86 3.14 25.35
C LYS A 3 -39.37 2.90 23.91
N PHE A 4 -39.53 3.89 23.02
CA PHE A 4 -39.06 3.82 21.64
C PHE A 4 -37.54 3.90 21.56
N LEU A 5 -36.93 4.86 22.27
CA LEU A 5 -35.47 4.99 22.38
C LEU A 5 -34.82 3.72 22.96
N LYS A 6 -35.39 3.12 24.01
CA LYS A 6 -34.89 1.85 24.58
C LYS A 6 -34.94 0.70 23.57
N LYS A 7 -36.04 0.58 22.81
CA LYS A 7 -36.16 -0.44 21.76
C LYS A 7 -35.17 -0.20 20.60
N LEU A 8 -34.98 1.05 20.19
CA LEU A 8 -34.03 1.43 19.15
C LEU A 8 -32.58 1.13 19.58
N ILE A 9 -32.20 1.49 20.80
CA ILE A 9 -30.86 1.19 21.34
C ILE A 9 -30.65 -0.33 21.40
N LEU A 10 -31.60 -1.07 21.98
CA LEU A 10 -31.50 -2.53 22.10
C LEU A 10 -31.39 -3.20 20.72
N PHE A 11 -32.13 -2.70 19.72
CA PHE A 11 -32.05 -3.16 18.33
C PHE A 11 -30.70 -2.85 17.68
N SER A 12 -30.09 -1.71 18.00
CA SER A 12 -28.77 -1.32 17.48
C SER A 12 -27.59 -1.97 18.21
N LEU A 13 -27.77 -2.57 19.39
CA LEU A 13 -26.68 -3.18 20.15
C LEU A 13 -25.89 -4.24 19.38
N PRO A 14 -26.50 -5.19 18.64
CA PRO A 14 -25.74 -6.17 17.86
C PRO A 14 -24.89 -5.54 16.77
N ILE A 15 -25.40 -4.49 16.10
CA ILE A 15 -24.68 -3.74 15.07
C ILE A 15 -23.51 -2.99 15.70
N LEU A 16 -23.74 -2.33 16.83
CA LEU A 16 -22.70 -1.62 17.57
C LEU A 16 -21.60 -2.58 18.05
N PHE A 17 -21.99 -3.71 18.61
CA PHE A 17 -21.06 -4.75 19.03
C PHE A 17 -20.21 -5.26 17.85
N PHE A 18 -20.83 -5.51 16.70
CA PHE A 18 -20.12 -5.91 15.49
C PHE A 18 -19.12 -4.83 15.01
N CYS A 19 -19.54 -3.56 14.97
CA CYS A 19 -18.67 -2.44 14.59
C CYS A 19 -17.48 -2.27 15.57
N ILE A 20 -17.72 -2.42 16.88
CA ILE A 20 -16.66 -2.40 17.90
C ILE A 20 -15.71 -3.57 17.68
N ALA A 21 -16.23 -4.79 17.47
CA ALA A 21 -15.42 -5.97 17.23
C ALA A 21 -14.53 -5.81 15.98
N LEU A 22 -15.06 -5.25 14.89
CA LEU A 22 -14.27 -4.94 13.70
C LEU A 22 -13.18 -3.92 14.02
N THR A 23 -13.51 -2.84 14.70
CA THR A 23 -12.55 -1.78 15.05
C THR A 23 -11.42 -2.32 15.92
N VAL A 24 -11.76 -3.07 16.98
CA VAL A 24 -10.77 -3.74 17.83
C VAL A 24 -9.93 -4.72 17.00
N GLY A 25 -10.55 -5.50 16.12
CA GLY A 25 -9.84 -6.41 15.23
C GLY A 25 -8.83 -5.73 14.32
N TYR A 26 -9.15 -4.55 13.76
CA TYR A 26 -8.21 -3.78 12.95
C TYR A 26 -6.94 -3.42 13.72
N PHE A 27 -7.08 -2.91 14.95
CA PHE A 27 -5.94 -2.53 15.77
C PHE A 27 -5.18 -3.74 16.30
N VAL A 28 -5.86 -4.79 16.76
CA VAL A 28 -5.22 -5.99 17.33
C VAL A 28 -4.43 -6.77 16.29
N TYR A 29 -5.01 -6.98 15.11
CA TYR A 29 -4.39 -7.81 14.09
C TYR A 29 -3.52 -7.03 13.10
N ASP A 30 -3.73 -5.72 12.99
CA ASP A 30 -3.05 -4.81 12.07
C ASP A 30 -2.85 -5.43 10.66
N PRO A 31 -3.96 -5.69 9.95
CA PRO A 31 -3.95 -6.53 8.74
C PRO A 31 -3.09 -5.97 7.61
N PHE A 32 -2.79 -4.67 7.66
CA PHE A 32 -1.97 -3.97 6.69
C PHE A 32 -0.59 -3.56 7.21
N LYS A 33 -0.27 -3.89 8.47
CA LYS A 33 1.00 -3.54 9.14
C LYS A 33 1.29 -2.04 9.15
N LEU A 34 0.29 -1.23 9.50
CA LEU A 34 0.35 0.23 9.49
C LEU A 34 0.29 0.86 10.89
N VAL A 35 -0.09 0.11 11.91
CA VAL A 35 -0.32 0.61 13.27
C VAL A 35 0.92 0.40 14.13
N TYR A 36 1.52 -0.79 14.04
CA TYR A 36 2.69 -1.15 14.85
C TYR A 36 4.01 -0.98 14.09
N LYS A 37 5.11 -1.01 14.85
CA LYS A 37 6.46 -1.06 14.25
C LYS A 37 6.77 -2.49 13.83
N TYR A 38 7.08 -2.66 12.56
CA TYR A 38 7.50 -3.93 11.99
C TYR A 38 8.91 -3.86 11.46
N ASP A 39 9.57 -5.01 11.39
CA ASP A 39 10.74 -5.14 10.56
C ASP A 39 10.32 -5.15 9.08
N ILE A 40 10.44 -3.99 8.44
CA ILE A 40 10.03 -3.76 7.05
C ILE A 40 10.79 -4.65 6.04
N ASP A 41 11.94 -5.20 6.42
CA ASP A 41 12.71 -6.10 5.55
C ASP A 41 12.07 -7.49 5.48
N SER A 42 11.41 -7.93 6.55
CA SER A 42 10.66 -9.19 6.60
C SER A 42 9.34 -9.16 5.81
N ILE A 43 8.88 -7.96 5.43
CA ILE A 43 7.58 -7.75 4.79
C ILE A 43 7.70 -7.91 3.28
N GLN A 44 6.99 -8.88 2.70
CA GLN A 44 6.88 -8.93 1.24
C GLN A 44 5.92 -7.84 0.75
N ALA A 45 6.39 -6.97 -0.15
CA ALA A 45 5.60 -5.86 -0.67
C ALA A 45 4.44 -6.29 -1.61
N ASN A 46 4.29 -7.59 -1.86
CA ASN A 46 3.22 -8.14 -2.71
C ASN A 46 1.86 -8.21 -2.01
N ASP A 47 1.85 -8.23 -0.67
CA ASP A 47 0.63 -8.43 0.11
C ASP A 47 0.11 -7.14 0.76
N LEU A 48 0.87 -6.04 0.68
CA LEU A 48 0.58 -4.76 1.32
C LEU A 48 0.60 -3.60 0.32
N ASN A 49 0.31 -2.39 0.80
CA ASN A 49 0.60 -1.19 0.03
C ASN A 49 2.12 -1.12 -0.23
N ARG A 50 2.48 -1.31 -1.49
CA ARG A 50 3.86 -1.40 -1.93
C ARG A 50 4.59 -0.08 -1.85
N ASP A 51 3.92 1.03 -2.18
CA ASP A 51 4.47 2.38 -2.07
C ASP A 51 4.84 2.69 -0.61
N TYR A 52 4.00 2.26 0.32
CA TYR A 52 4.28 2.35 1.75
C TYR A 52 5.53 1.54 2.13
N VAL A 53 5.56 0.26 1.77
CA VAL A 53 6.67 -0.64 2.13
C VAL A 53 8.01 -0.19 1.54
N THR A 54 8.05 0.20 0.28
CA THR A 54 9.29 0.66 -0.38
C THR A 54 9.76 1.99 0.18
N THR A 55 8.84 2.91 0.49
CA THR A 55 9.19 4.19 1.11
C THR A 55 9.71 4.02 2.54
N GLU A 56 9.10 3.17 3.36
CA GLU A 56 9.59 2.87 4.72
C GLU A 56 10.96 2.19 4.70
N ARG A 57 11.22 1.28 3.73
CA ARG A 57 12.56 0.71 3.50
C ARG A 57 13.59 1.78 3.15
N PHE A 58 13.22 2.69 2.26
CA PHE A 58 14.10 3.79 1.91
C PHE A 58 14.44 4.62 3.14
N ILE A 59 13.46 5.03 3.93
CA ILE A 59 13.66 5.84 5.14
C ILE A 59 14.56 5.11 6.14
N LYS A 60 14.33 3.81 6.36
CA LYS A 60 15.12 2.97 7.27
C LYS A 60 16.59 2.88 6.84
N HIS A 61 16.84 2.65 5.55
CA HIS A 61 18.17 2.26 5.07
C HIS A 61 18.98 3.39 4.44
N ASN A 62 18.34 4.43 3.90
CA ASN A 62 19.05 5.53 3.24
C ASN A 62 20.06 6.26 4.15
N PRO A 63 19.84 6.42 5.47
CA PRO A 63 20.85 7.02 6.35
C PRO A 63 22.20 6.30 6.32
N THR A 64 22.23 4.98 6.11
CA THR A 64 23.46 4.17 6.06
C THR A 64 23.88 3.85 4.62
N GLN A 65 22.93 3.46 3.77
CA GLN A 65 23.18 3.04 2.39
C GLN A 65 23.45 4.23 1.46
N LYS A 66 22.97 5.43 1.77
CA LYS A 66 23.19 6.65 0.96
C LYS A 66 22.87 6.41 -0.52
N TYR A 67 21.65 5.99 -0.80
CA TYR A 67 21.20 5.72 -2.17
C TYR A 67 21.28 6.99 -3.02
N ASN A 68 21.64 6.82 -4.29
CA ASN A 68 21.82 7.94 -5.22
C ASN A 68 21.35 7.65 -6.65
N SER A 69 20.82 6.46 -6.89
CA SER A 69 20.34 6.00 -8.19
C SER A 69 18.99 5.34 -7.98
N PHE A 70 17.98 5.64 -8.79
CA PHE A 70 16.62 5.24 -8.48
C PHE A 70 15.92 4.59 -9.66
N VAL A 71 15.34 3.42 -9.41
CA VAL A 71 14.39 2.79 -10.32
C VAL A 71 12.99 3.19 -9.88
N PHE A 72 12.24 3.83 -10.76
CA PHE A 72 10.84 4.18 -10.55
C PHE A 72 9.98 3.37 -11.51
N GLY A 73 8.86 2.86 -11.03
CA GLY A 73 7.91 2.16 -11.90
C GLY A 73 6.86 1.38 -11.14
N SER A 74 6.01 0.71 -11.90
CA SER A 74 4.91 -0.08 -11.36
C SER A 74 5.39 -1.42 -10.79
N SER A 75 4.47 -2.32 -10.45
CA SER A 75 4.78 -3.72 -10.15
C SER A 75 5.56 -4.45 -11.25
N ARG A 76 5.50 -3.97 -12.51
CA ARG A 76 6.28 -4.52 -13.63
C ARG A 76 7.77 -4.18 -13.52
N SER A 77 8.13 -3.13 -12.79
CA SER A 77 9.53 -2.75 -12.55
C SER A 77 10.30 -3.74 -11.68
N MET A 78 9.63 -4.67 -10.98
CA MET A 78 10.30 -5.73 -10.20
C MET A 78 11.24 -6.60 -11.03
N GLY A 79 11.00 -6.71 -12.35
CA GLY A 79 11.90 -7.42 -13.25
C GLY A 79 13.29 -6.80 -13.38
N TYR A 80 13.45 -5.53 -12.96
CA TYR A 80 14.70 -4.79 -13.05
C TYR A 80 15.43 -4.82 -11.71
N ASN A 81 16.43 -5.69 -11.63
CA ASN A 81 17.24 -5.84 -10.43
C ASN A 81 18.19 -4.63 -10.24
N PRO A 82 18.09 -3.86 -9.14
CA PRO A 82 19.00 -2.75 -8.86
C PRO A 82 20.47 -3.13 -8.85
N ALA A 83 20.82 -4.32 -8.35
CA ALA A 83 22.20 -4.80 -8.32
C ALA A 83 22.76 -5.05 -9.73
N SER A 84 21.93 -5.57 -10.64
CA SER A 84 22.32 -5.73 -12.04
C SER A 84 22.41 -4.39 -12.75
N TRP A 85 21.55 -3.42 -12.41
CA TRP A 85 21.64 -2.09 -13.01
C TRP A 85 22.90 -1.34 -12.55
N ALA A 86 23.32 -1.54 -11.29
CA ALA A 86 24.53 -0.94 -10.72
C ALA A 86 25.79 -1.20 -11.56
N THR A 87 25.92 -2.38 -12.18
CA THR A 87 27.09 -2.74 -13.00
C THR A 87 27.23 -1.89 -14.26
N HIS A 88 26.19 -1.12 -14.62
CA HIS A 88 26.17 -0.23 -15.78
C HIS A 88 26.28 1.26 -15.41
N LEU A 89 26.26 1.63 -14.12
CA LEU A 89 26.20 3.03 -13.66
C LEU A 89 27.56 3.59 -13.21
N GLY A 90 28.61 2.76 -13.17
CA GLY A 90 29.94 3.13 -12.70
C GLY A 90 30.11 3.02 -11.18
N GLU A 91 31.32 3.31 -10.70
CA GLU A 91 31.65 3.24 -9.27
C GLU A 91 30.85 4.25 -8.44
N GLY A 92 30.44 3.83 -7.24
CA GLY A 92 29.69 4.70 -6.31
C GLY A 92 28.18 4.78 -6.58
N ALA A 93 27.66 4.12 -7.62
CA ALA A 93 26.23 3.97 -7.81
C ALA A 93 25.62 3.09 -6.72
N ARG A 94 24.62 3.62 -6.01
CA ARG A 94 23.88 2.93 -4.95
C ARG A 94 22.40 2.93 -5.31
N PRO A 95 21.97 1.98 -6.15
CA PRO A 95 20.62 1.97 -6.68
C PRO A 95 19.60 1.48 -5.66
N PHE A 96 18.41 2.07 -5.72
CA PHE A 96 17.24 1.72 -4.93
C PHE A 96 16.00 1.63 -5.82
N SER A 97 15.11 0.66 -5.56
CA SER A 97 13.86 0.55 -6.30
C SER A 97 12.69 1.11 -5.51
N PHE A 98 12.06 2.13 -6.09
CA PHE A 98 10.84 2.77 -5.60
C PHE A 98 9.62 2.22 -6.35
N ASP A 99 9.51 0.90 -6.48
CA ASP A 99 8.37 0.29 -7.15
C ASP A 99 7.07 0.51 -6.34
N ALA A 100 5.95 0.67 -7.06
CA ALA A 100 4.61 0.81 -6.47
C ALA A 100 3.55 0.14 -7.34
N SER A 101 2.39 -0.16 -6.77
CA SER A 101 1.27 -0.72 -7.54
C SER A 101 0.73 0.32 -8.52
N SER A 102 0.66 -0.02 -9.81
CA SER A 102 0.12 0.85 -10.87
C SER A 102 0.67 2.28 -10.85
N GLU A 103 2.00 2.40 -10.74
CA GLU A 103 2.69 3.68 -10.62
C GLU A 103 2.32 4.68 -11.74
N THR A 104 2.23 5.96 -11.38
CA THR A 104 1.87 7.07 -12.28
C THR A 104 2.99 8.07 -12.39
N ILE A 105 2.94 8.92 -13.43
CA ILE A 105 3.89 10.02 -13.56
C ILE A 105 3.85 10.97 -12.37
N VAL A 106 2.66 11.21 -11.79
CA VAL A 106 2.51 12.05 -10.60
C VAL A 106 3.08 11.37 -9.36
N GLY A 107 2.92 10.05 -9.21
CA GLY A 107 3.55 9.28 -8.14
C GLY A 107 5.08 9.36 -8.17
N ILE A 108 5.67 9.22 -9.37
CA ILE A 108 7.10 9.40 -9.58
C ILE A 108 7.54 10.83 -9.24
N TYR A 109 6.77 11.84 -9.68
CA TYR A 109 7.03 13.23 -9.34
C TYR A 109 7.03 13.48 -7.82
N LEU A 110 6.06 12.94 -7.09
CA LEU A 110 5.99 13.06 -5.63
C LEU A 110 7.21 12.43 -4.94
N LYS A 111 7.68 11.28 -5.43
CA LYS A 111 8.91 10.64 -4.94
C LYS A 111 10.15 11.48 -5.23
N LEU A 112 10.27 12.05 -6.44
CA LEU A 112 11.35 12.97 -6.77
C LEU A 112 11.35 14.21 -5.87
N ARG A 113 10.17 14.80 -5.62
CA ARG A 113 10.04 15.91 -4.66
C ARG A 113 10.44 15.51 -3.25
N PHE A 114 10.06 14.32 -2.81
CA PHE A 114 10.45 13.80 -1.51
C PHE A 114 11.97 13.65 -1.40
N LEU A 115 12.63 13.11 -2.43
CA LEU A 115 14.09 13.00 -2.48
C LEU A 115 14.76 14.39 -2.43
N ASP A 116 14.27 15.33 -3.24
CA ASP A 116 14.75 16.72 -3.30
C ASP A 116 14.62 17.43 -1.94
N ARG A 117 13.43 17.36 -1.31
CA ARG A 117 13.17 17.91 0.03
C ARG A 117 14.12 17.34 1.10
N ASN A 118 14.52 16.08 0.96
CA ASN A 118 15.44 15.40 1.87
C ASN A 118 16.92 15.52 1.44
N ARG A 119 17.22 16.31 0.40
CA ARG A 119 18.58 16.51 -0.16
C ARG A 119 19.27 15.20 -0.53
N VAL A 120 18.50 14.24 -1.03
CA VAL A 120 19.02 12.95 -1.50
C VAL A 120 19.46 13.14 -2.96
N PRO A 121 20.74 12.86 -3.29
CA PRO A 121 21.22 13.04 -4.66
C PRO A 121 20.55 12.05 -5.61
N VAL A 122 20.13 12.51 -6.79
CA VAL A 122 19.60 11.68 -7.87
C VAL A 122 20.60 11.73 -9.03
N ASN A 123 21.63 10.91 -8.95
CA ASN A 123 22.67 10.83 -9.98
C ASN A 123 22.16 10.10 -11.23
N ASN A 124 21.34 9.06 -11.03
CA ASN A 124 20.74 8.28 -12.10
C ASN A 124 19.27 8.00 -11.78
N ALA A 125 18.41 8.04 -12.80
CA ALA A 125 17.01 7.66 -12.69
C ALA A 125 16.61 6.76 -13.86
N LEU A 126 16.09 5.59 -13.56
CA LEU A 126 15.45 4.70 -14.53
C LEU A 126 13.94 4.75 -14.28
N MET A 127 13.19 5.26 -15.25
CA MET A 127 11.73 5.33 -15.19
C MET A 127 11.11 4.27 -16.09
N LEU A 128 10.43 3.31 -15.50
CA LEU A 128 9.72 2.24 -16.19
C LEU A 128 8.26 2.60 -16.23
N VAL A 129 7.84 2.99 -17.43
CA VAL A 129 6.53 3.56 -17.71
C VAL A 129 5.59 2.49 -18.26
N ASP A 130 4.48 2.32 -17.57
CA ASP A 130 3.40 1.44 -17.95
C ASP A 130 2.34 2.26 -18.70
N ALA A 131 2.13 1.95 -19.99
CA ALA A 131 1.21 2.72 -20.85
C ALA A 131 -0.24 2.72 -20.33
N ASP A 132 -0.64 1.65 -19.64
CA ASP A 132 -1.96 1.50 -19.03
C ASP A 132 -2.10 2.31 -17.73
N SER A 133 -1.04 2.50 -16.93
CA SER A 133 -1.15 3.17 -15.63
C SER A 133 -0.62 4.60 -15.55
N ILE A 134 0.28 5.00 -16.45
CA ILE A 134 1.04 6.24 -16.30
C ILE A 134 0.17 7.51 -16.22
N PHE A 135 -0.91 7.57 -16.99
CA PHE A 135 -1.82 8.72 -17.07
C PHE A 135 -3.09 8.55 -16.24
N PHE A 136 -3.17 7.54 -15.37
CA PHE A 136 -4.30 7.47 -14.44
C PHE A 136 -4.27 8.65 -13.49
N ASP A 137 -5.45 9.23 -13.29
CA ASP A 137 -5.69 10.27 -12.31
C ASP A 137 -5.35 9.76 -10.90
N VAL A 138 -4.55 10.52 -10.17
CA VAL A 138 -4.12 10.16 -8.82
C VAL A 138 -5.33 10.04 -7.90
N ASP A 139 -6.34 10.88 -8.12
CA ASP A 139 -7.60 10.87 -7.37
C ASP A 139 -8.33 9.52 -7.48
N ARG A 140 -8.20 8.81 -8.62
CA ARG A 140 -8.75 7.46 -8.76
C ARG A 140 -7.93 6.41 -8.00
N GLN A 141 -6.62 6.61 -7.88
CA GLN A 141 -5.73 5.70 -7.14
C GLN A 141 -5.89 5.81 -5.62
N GLU A 142 -6.40 6.94 -5.12
CA GLU A 142 -6.72 7.13 -3.70
C GLU A 142 -7.82 6.19 -3.18
N THR A 143 -8.62 5.59 -4.07
CA THR A 143 -9.75 4.72 -3.68
C THR A 143 -9.33 3.28 -3.37
N GLU A 144 -8.17 2.85 -3.88
CA GLU A 144 -7.62 1.52 -3.65
C GLU A 144 -6.43 1.61 -2.69
N CYS A 145 -6.61 1.11 -1.46
CA CYS A 145 -5.58 1.23 -0.41
C CYS A 145 -4.19 0.73 -0.84
N ILE A 146 -4.11 -0.24 -1.76
CA ILE A 146 -2.84 -0.80 -2.28
C ILE A 146 -2.11 0.11 -3.27
N LYS A 147 -2.79 1.11 -3.87
CA LYS A 147 -2.24 2.07 -4.85
C LYS A 147 -1.98 3.45 -4.24
N MET A 148 -2.46 3.69 -3.02
CA MET A 148 -2.25 4.96 -2.34
C MET A 148 -0.77 5.28 -2.15
N LYS A 149 -0.42 6.56 -2.26
CA LYS A 149 0.93 7.04 -1.99
C LYS A 149 1.21 7.09 -0.51
N HIS A 150 2.46 6.83 -0.14
CA HIS A 150 2.92 6.98 1.23
C HIS A 150 2.73 8.46 1.66
N PRO A 151 2.07 8.75 2.81
CA PRO A 151 1.80 10.13 3.24
C PRO A 151 3.03 11.06 3.28
N ILE A 152 4.20 10.53 3.64
CA ILE A 152 5.47 11.27 3.63
C ILE A 152 5.92 11.80 2.24
N THR A 153 5.51 11.16 1.14
CA THR A 153 5.87 11.62 -0.22
C THR A 153 4.93 12.71 -0.71
N LEU A 154 3.78 12.87 -0.05
CA LEU A 154 2.86 13.99 -0.19
C LEU A 154 3.34 15.17 0.67
N ASP A 155 2.46 15.81 1.43
CA ASP A 155 2.82 16.89 2.35
C ASP A 155 3.05 16.41 3.79
N ASN A 156 2.97 15.09 4.01
CA ASN A 156 3.12 14.45 5.33
C ASN A 156 2.19 15.05 6.39
N SER A 157 1.00 15.51 5.98
CA SER A 157 0.07 16.17 6.88
C SER A 157 -0.73 15.15 7.69
N PHE A 158 -1.32 15.59 8.81
CA PHE A 158 -2.29 14.77 9.53
C PHE A 158 -3.45 14.32 8.62
N GLY A 159 -3.86 15.19 7.69
CA GLY A 159 -4.90 14.87 6.71
C GLY A 159 -4.52 13.70 5.79
N ASP A 160 -3.28 13.65 5.32
CA ASP A 160 -2.78 12.58 4.44
C ASP A 160 -2.73 11.25 5.18
N TRP A 161 -2.17 11.25 6.40
CA TRP A 161 -2.17 10.06 7.26
C TRP A 161 -3.58 9.59 7.61
N PHE A 162 -4.49 10.51 7.90
CA PHE A 162 -5.88 10.19 8.18
C PHE A 162 -6.56 9.58 6.96
N LYS A 163 -6.41 10.16 5.77
CA LYS A 163 -6.94 9.61 4.51
C LYS A 163 -6.38 8.19 4.26
N PHE A 164 -5.07 8.02 4.43
CA PHE A 164 -4.39 6.75 4.24
C PHE A 164 -4.91 5.67 5.19
N GLN A 165 -4.95 5.94 6.50
CA GLN A 165 -5.49 5.01 7.50
C GLN A 165 -6.98 4.73 7.29
N LYS A 166 -7.77 5.75 6.95
CA LYS A 166 -9.20 5.63 6.64
C LYS A 166 -9.43 4.66 5.48
N ALA A 167 -8.71 4.79 4.38
CA ALA A 167 -8.86 3.91 3.22
C ALA A 167 -8.51 2.44 3.52
N HIS A 168 -7.47 2.20 4.32
CA HIS A 168 -7.11 0.86 4.78
C HIS A 168 -8.17 0.29 5.72
N PHE A 169 -8.63 1.07 6.70
CA PHE A 169 -9.72 0.67 7.59
C PHE A 169 -11.00 0.30 6.81
N PHE A 170 -11.43 1.16 5.88
CA PHE A 170 -12.60 0.86 5.05
C PHE A 170 -12.39 -0.39 4.19
N THR A 171 -11.19 -0.60 3.65
CA THR A 171 -10.87 -1.84 2.93
C THR A 171 -10.98 -3.06 3.83
N TYR A 172 -10.48 -2.99 5.06
CA TYR A 172 -10.63 -4.08 6.03
C TYR A 172 -12.10 -4.40 6.34
N THR A 173 -12.97 -3.39 6.42
CA THR A 173 -14.41 -3.61 6.66
C THR A 173 -15.17 -4.21 5.47
N LYS A 174 -14.55 -4.35 4.28
CA LYS A 174 -15.23 -4.94 3.11
C LYS A 174 -15.49 -6.43 3.35
N PRO A 175 -16.71 -6.95 3.09
CA PRO A 175 -17.05 -8.34 3.34
C PRO A 175 -16.09 -9.36 2.70
N LYS A 176 -15.66 -9.10 1.45
CA LYS A 176 -14.67 -9.94 0.75
C LYS A 176 -13.33 -10.01 1.50
N TYR A 177 -12.86 -8.87 2.01
CA TYR A 177 -11.60 -8.81 2.75
C TYR A 177 -11.72 -9.50 4.11
N LEU A 178 -12.82 -9.30 4.84
CA LEU A 178 -13.06 -9.99 6.12
C LEU A 178 -13.07 -11.50 5.97
N VAL A 179 -13.76 -12.03 4.96
CA VAL A 179 -13.79 -13.48 4.66
C VAL A 179 -12.41 -14.00 4.28
N TYR A 180 -11.64 -13.23 3.51
CA TYR A 180 -10.26 -13.58 3.18
C TYR A 180 -9.36 -13.61 4.41
N PHE A 181 -9.36 -12.52 5.19
CA PHE A 181 -8.45 -12.31 6.31
C PHE A 181 -8.74 -13.28 7.45
N TYR A 182 -9.97 -13.28 7.97
CA TYR A 182 -10.35 -14.17 9.07
C TYR A 182 -10.45 -15.62 8.62
N GLY A 183 -10.85 -15.89 7.37
CA GLY A 183 -10.78 -17.24 6.81
C GLY A 183 -9.35 -17.77 6.77
N GLY A 184 -8.38 -16.94 6.38
CA GLY A 184 -6.95 -17.28 6.40
C GLY A 184 -6.42 -17.50 7.82
N LEU A 185 -6.81 -16.66 8.77
CA LEU A 185 -6.44 -16.77 10.19
C LEU A 185 -6.96 -18.07 10.83
N LEU A 186 -8.19 -18.46 10.49
CA LEU A 186 -8.86 -19.66 11.01
C LEU A 186 -8.57 -20.94 10.19
N GLY A 187 -7.73 -20.86 9.15
CA GLY A 187 -7.40 -22.01 8.30
C GLY A 187 -8.55 -22.48 7.40
N ILE A 188 -9.58 -21.66 7.20
CA ILE A 188 -10.74 -21.99 6.36
C ILE A 188 -10.34 -21.88 4.89
N LYS A 189 -10.45 -22.99 4.16
CA LYS A 189 -10.22 -23.04 2.71
C LYS A 189 -11.47 -22.58 1.96
N ASN A 190 -11.36 -21.48 1.21
CA ASN A 190 -12.40 -20.95 0.34
C ASN A 190 -11.76 -20.34 -0.92
N LYS A 191 -12.58 -19.94 -1.91
CA LYS A 191 -12.08 -19.37 -3.17
C LYS A 191 -11.19 -18.13 -3.01
N TYR A 192 -11.31 -17.42 -1.88
CA TYR A 192 -10.49 -16.25 -1.55
C TYR A 192 -9.18 -16.65 -0.83
N THR A 193 -9.19 -17.64 0.06
CA THR A 193 -8.01 -18.08 0.81
C THR A 193 -7.12 -19.06 0.05
N VAL A 194 -7.68 -19.79 -0.93
CA VAL A 194 -6.96 -20.74 -1.79
C VAL A 194 -6.17 -20.03 -2.91
N LYS A 195 -6.54 -18.82 -3.32
CA LYS A 195 -5.84 -17.99 -4.32
C LYS A 195 -4.51 -17.38 -3.82
N ARG A 196 -3.91 -17.96 -2.79
CA ARG A 196 -2.72 -17.51 -2.04
C ARG A 196 -1.43 -17.33 -2.84
N ARG A 197 -1.41 -17.55 -4.17
CA ARG A 197 -0.17 -17.55 -4.98
C ARG A 197 -0.19 -16.77 -6.29
N VAL A 198 -1.31 -16.17 -6.71
CA VAL A 198 -1.32 -15.49 -8.03
C VAL A 198 -1.86 -14.07 -8.02
N ASN A 199 -2.79 -13.68 -7.12
CA ASN A 199 -3.33 -12.32 -7.17
C ASN A 199 -3.86 -11.86 -5.80
N ALA A 200 -2.98 -11.35 -4.93
CA ALA A 200 -3.40 -10.53 -3.78
C ALA A 200 -4.28 -9.34 -4.24
N ILE A 201 -4.06 -8.87 -5.48
CA ILE A 201 -4.83 -7.84 -6.17
C ILE A 201 -6.31 -8.22 -6.35
N SER A 202 -6.65 -9.51 -6.48
CA SER A 202 -8.03 -9.97 -6.77
C SER A 202 -8.98 -10.03 -5.55
N VAL A 203 -8.44 -9.83 -4.34
CA VAL A 203 -9.22 -9.79 -3.09
C VAL A 203 -9.59 -8.35 -2.71
N PHE A 204 -8.78 -7.38 -3.13
CA PHE A 204 -9.17 -5.99 -3.14
C PHE A 204 -10.22 -5.81 -4.25
N PRO A 205 -11.37 -5.17 -3.99
CA PRO A 205 -12.28 -4.84 -5.08
C PRO A 205 -11.59 -3.74 -5.88
N THR A 206 -10.83 -4.15 -6.89
CA THR A 206 -10.68 -3.37 -8.10
C THR A 206 -12.07 -3.32 -8.71
N ASN A 207 -12.60 -2.12 -8.97
CA ASN A 207 -13.76 -1.97 -9.85
C ASN A 207 -13.35 -2.20 -11.33
N CYS A 208 -12.48 -3.18 -11.58
CA CYS A 208 -12.01 -3.55 -12.91
C CYS A 208 -12.37 -5.01 -13.18
N ASP A 209 -13.64 -5.25 -13.46
CA ASP A 209 -14.09 -6.37 -14.29
C ASP A 209 -13.96 -6.03 -15.80
N VAL A 210 -13.05 -5.12 -16.17
CA VAL A 210 -12.85 -4.71 -17.57
C VAL A 210 -11.35 -4.60 -17.85
N CYS A 211 -10.93 -5.21 -18.96
CA CYS A 211 -9.55 -5.32 -19.49
C CYS A 211 -8.74 -6.54 -19.02
N CYS A 212 -9.25 -7.74 -19.33
CA CYS A 212 -8.40 -8.83 -19.82
C CYS A 212 -8.58 -8.90 -21.34
N CYS A 213 -7.66 -8.27 -22.07
CA CYS A 213 -7.18 -8.58 -23.43
C CYS A 213 -6.00 -7.66 -23.70
#